data_AF-A0A7R9YZ50-F1
#
_entry.id   AF-A0A7R9YZ50-F1
#
_cell.length_a   1.000
_cell.length_b   1.000
_cell.length_c   1.000
_cell.angle_alpha   90.00
_cell.angle_beta   90.00
_cell.angle_gamma   90.00
#
_symmetry.space_group_name_H-M   'P 1'
#
loop_
_entity.id
_entity.type
_entity.pdbx_description
1 polymer ?
#
loop_
_entity_poly.entity_id
_entity_poly.type
_entity_poly.pdbx_seq_one_letter_code
_entity_poly.pdbx_strand_id
1 'polypeptide(L)'
;ARKRPSIPPLASAATYCASASTSTPSTATLKPWPRPVIESHGDYRQESFLETHIGGPLYAHQSSLPLLPVPTLEDSVAKFLPTALPLAESEEERQELIRVCEVFPDQARELQKRLVARQEDEENSETSWLSLWWNQLGYLQLRDPVVFNISYFFQLPDD
;
A
#
# COMPACT_ATOMS: atom_id res chain seq x y z
N ALA A 1 -42.12 -8.32 -27.32
CA ALA A 1 -41.69 -6.96 -27.74
C ALA A 1 -41.74 -6.00 -26.54
N ARG A 2 -40.61 -5.81 -25.86
CA ARG A 2 -40.47 -4.83 -24.76
C ARG A 2 -39.70 -3.61 -25.30
N LYS A 3 -40.31 -2.43 -25.20
CA LYS A 3 -39.79 -1.14 -25.69
C LYS A 3 -38.54 -0.75 -24.87
N ARG A 4 -37.42 -0.44 -25.55
CA ARG A 4 -36.25 0.22 -24.94
C ARG A 4 -36.58 1.71 -24.69
N PRO A 5 -36.22 2.29 -23.53
CA PRO A 5 -36.32 3.73 -23.32
C PRO A 5 -35.19 4.48 -24.06
N SER A 6 -35.54 5.63 -24.64
CA SER A 6 -34.68 6.54 -25.40
C SER A 6 -33.79 7.39 -24.49
N ILE A 7 -32.48 7.45 -24.78
CA ILE A 7 -31.51 8.30 -24.09
C ILE A 7 -31.47 9.67 -24.80
N PRO A 8 -31.55 10.81 -24.08
CA PRO A 8 -31.42 12.14 -24.68
C PRO A 8 -29.94 12.48 -25.02
N PRO A 9 -29.68 13.34 -26.02
CA PRO A 9 -28.32 13.71 -26.40
C PRO A 9 -27.68 14.62 -25.35
N LEU A 10 -26.42 14.33 -25.01
CA LEU A 10 -25.61 15.18 -24.12
C LEU A 10 -25.32 16.52 -24.82
N ALA A 11 -25.58 17.62 -24.11
CA ALA A 11 -25.46 18.98 -24.61
C ALA A 11 -24.00 19.43 -24.83
N SER A 12 -23.88 20.34 -25.80
CA SER A 12 -22.71 21.06 -26.30
C SER A 12 -21.68 21.47 -25.25
N ALA A 13 -20.40 21.21 -25.55
CA ALA A 13 -19.25 21.62 -24.76
C ALA A 13 -19.17 23.15 -24.63
N ALA A 14 -19.09 23.64 -23.40
CA ALA A 14 -18.80 25.03 -23.10
C ALA A 14 -17.30 25.28 -23.28
N THR A 15 -16.96 26.18 -24.21
CA THR A 15 -15.60 26.71 -24.39
C THR A 15 -15.24 27.59 -23.19
N TYR A 16 -14.35 27.11 -22.33
CA TYR A 16 -13.68 27.94 -21.31
C TYR A 16 -12.33 28.39 -21.86
N CYS A 17 -12.23 29.65 -22.31
CA CYS A 17 -10.97 30.30 -22.58
C CYS A 17 -10.30 30.66 -21.24
N ALA A 18 -9.36 29.84 -20.79
CA ALA A 18 -8.42 30.20 -19.74
C ALA A 18 -7.12 30.70 -20.37
N SER A 19 -6.89 32.00 -20.32
CA SER A 19 -5.60 32.62 -20.64
C SER A 19 -4.58 32.23 -19.57
N ALA A 20 -3.86 31.13 -19.79
CA ALA A 20 -2.72 30.75 -18.96
C ALA A 20 -1.48 31.53 -19.44
N SER A 21 -1.00 32.44 -18.60
CA SER A 21 0.32 33.06 -18.76
C SER A 21 1.37 31.95 -18.80
N THR A 22 2.02 31.79 -19.94
CA THR A 22 3.06 30.79 -20.16
C THR A 22 4.29 31.12 -19.32
N SER A 23 4.33 30.68 -18.07
CA SER A 23 5.61 30.47 -17.39
C SER A 23 6.27 29.29 -18.08
N THR A 24 7.33 29.55 -18.82
CA THR A 24 8.21 28.53 -19.41
C THR A 24 8.55 27.48 -18.36
N PRO A 25 8.26 26.18 -18.60
CA PRO A 25 8.77 25.15 -17.70
C PRO A 25 10.29 25.18 -17.83
N SER A 26 10.98 25.53 -16.75
CA SER A 26 12.42 25.31 -16.63
C SER A 26 12.65 23.85 -16.99
N THR A 27 13.30 23.60 -18.13
CA THR A 27 13.67 22.26 -18.56
C THR A 27 14.65 21.75 -17.51
N ALA A 28 14.14 21.01 -16.52
CA ALA A 28 14.98 20.36 -15.53
C ALA A 28 15.82 19.33 -16.29
N THR A 29 17.07 19.69 -16.57
CA THR A 29 18.04 18.80 -17.19
C THR A 29 18.20 17.61 -16.25
N LEU A 30 17.69 16.45 -16.66
CA LEU A 30 17.86 15.20 -15.91
C LEU A 30 19.35 15.02 -15.63
N LYS A 31 19.70 14.73 -14.37
CA LYS A 31 21.10 14.52 -13.99
C LYS A 31 21.65 13.32 -14.78
N PRO A 32 22.87 13.41 -15.34
CA PRO A 32 23.46 12.29 -16.06
C PRO A 32 23.77 11.16 -15.09
N TRP A 33 23.37 9.94 -15.44
CA TRP A 33 23.61 8.76 -14.63
C TRP A 33 25.12 8.49 -14.46
N PRO A 34 25.57 8.04 -13.27
CA PRO A 34 26.98 7.74 -13.01
C PRO A 34 27.49 6.53 -13.81
N ARG A 35 26.57 5.69 -14.29
CA ARG A 35 26.83 4.46 -15.04
C ARG A 35 25.78 4.33 -16.14
N PRO A 36 26.10 3.71 -17.29
CA PRO A 36 25.12 3.49 -18.37
C PRO A 36 24.00 2.52 -17.97
N VAL A 37 24.26 1.66 -16.97
CA VAL A 37 23.31 0.70 -16.40
C VAL A 37 23.38 0.78 -14.88
N ILE A 38 22.23 0.81 -14.24
CA ILE A 38 22.07 0.64 -12.80
C ILE A 38 21.12 -0.53 -12.60
N GLU A 39 21.61 -1.57 -11.93
CA GLU A 39 20.79 -2.70 -11.52
C GLU A 39 20.17 -2.36 -10.16
N SER A 40 18.85 -2.50 -10.06
CA SER A 40 18.15 -2.47 -8.78
C SER A 40 18.05 -3.89 -8.24
N HIS A 41 18.54 -4.10 -7.03
CA HIS A 41 18.48 -5.36 -6.31
C HIS A 41 17.20 -5.48 -5.47
N GLY A 42 16.31 -4.49 -5.53
CA GLY A 42 15.04 -4.46 -4.80
C GLY A 42 15.17 -4.08 -3.33
N ASP A 43 16.37 -3.76 -2.85
CA ASP A 43 16.58 -3.12 -1.55
C ASP A 43 16.53 -1.61 -1.71
N TYR A 44 15.30 -1.08 -1.69
CA TYR A 44 15.04 0.34 -1.82
C TYR A 44 15.77 1.22 -0.78
N ARG A 45 16.18 0.66 0.37
CA ARG A 45 16.93 1.41 1.41
C ARG A 45 18.35 1.71 0.95
N GLN A 46 19.04 0.70 0.42
CA GLN A 46 20.40 0.86 -0.12
C GLN A 46 20.42 1.70 -1.41
N GLU A 47 19.26 1.80 -2.07
CA GLU A 47 19.07 2.48 -3.34
C GLU A 47 18.37 3.84 -3.22
N SER A 48 18.26 4.41 -2.01
CA SER A 48 17.64 5.73 -1.77
C SER A 48 18.28 6.87 -2.58
N PHE A 49 19.55 6.70 -3.01
CA PHE A 49 20.23 7.63 -3.92
C PHE A 49 19.50 7.79 -5.27
N LEU A 50 18.72 6.80 -5.72
CA LEU A 50 17.93 6.86 -6.95
C LEU A 50 16.89 7.98 -6.89
N GLU A 51 16.27 8.18 -5.73
CA GLU A 51 15.25 9.21 -5.51
C GLU A 51 15.85 10.61 -5.66
N THR A 52 17.05 10.81 -5.11
CA THR A 52 17.80 12.07 -5.19
C THR A 52 18.39 12.32 -6.60
N HIS A 53 18.74 11.24 -7.31
CA HIS A 53 19.30 11.31 -8.65
C HIS A 53 18.24 11.69 -9.69
N ILE A 54 17.10 10.98 -9.69
CA ILE A 54 15.96 11.30 -10.55
C ILE A 54 15.41 12.68 -10.16
N GLY A 55 15.20 12.90 -8.86
CA GLY A 55 14.73 14.17 -8.31
C GLY A 55 13.37 14.61 -8.89
N GLY A 56 13.05 15.88 -8.66
CA GLY A 56 11.81 16.48 -9.17
C GLY A 56 10.56 16.10 -8.36
N PRO A 57 9.36 16.41 -8.89
CA PRO A 57 8.10 16.24 -8.16
C PRO A 57 7.78 14.79 -7.75
N LEU A 58 8.38 13.79 -8.41
CA LEU A 58 8.07 12.38 -8.19
C LEU A 58 8.39 11.89 -6.77
N TYR A 59 9.54 12.29 -6.22
CA TYR A 59 10.01 11.86 -4.89
C TYR A 59 10.03 12.98 -3.84
N ALA A 60 9.54 14.18 -4.18
CA ALA A 60 9.66 15.37 -3.34
C ALA A 60 9.05 15.24 -1.93
N HIS A 61 8.12 14.30 -1.74
CA HIS A 61 7.44 14.08 -0.45
C HIS A 61 7.85 12.77 0.25
N GLN A 62 8.68 11.94 -0.38
CA GLN A 62 8.98 10.59 0.12
C GLN A 62 9.61 10.61 1.52
N SER A 63 10.58 11.51 1.74
CA SER A 63 11.25 11.70 3.04
C SER A 63 10.37 12.34 4.12
N SER A 64 9.22 12.92 3.74
CA SER A 64 8.29 13.57 4.66
C SER A 64 7.13 12.66 5.09
N LEU A 65 7.05 11.43 4.56
CA LEU A 65 5.99 10.50 4.89
C LEU A 65 6.12 10.03 6.36
N PRO A 66 5.00 9.94 7.10
CA PRO A 66 5.03 9.38 8.43
C PRO A 66 5.31 7.88 8.38
N LEU A 67 5.98 7.36 9.41
CA LEU A 67 6.19 5.93 9.58
C LEU A 67 4.86 5.20 9.83
N LEU A 68 4.77 3.95 9.39
CA LEU A 68 3.60 3.12 9.61
C LEU A 68 3.46 2.81 11.12
N PRO A 69 2.38 3.23 11.80
CA PRO A 69 2.20 2.99 13.21
C PRO A 69 1.93 1.50 13.50
N VAL A 70 2.31 1.05 14.69
CA VAL A 70 1.86 -0.23 15.25
C VAL A 70 0.58 0.01 16.05
N PRO A 71 -0.58 -0.56 15.67
CA PRO A 71 -1.80 -0.42 16.45
C PRO A 71 -1.70 -1.14 17.80
N THR A 72 -2.49 -0.70 18.79
CA THR A 72 -2.59 -1.42 20.07
C THR A 72 -3.24 -2.79 19.89
N LEU A 73 -3.01 -3.71 20.84
CA LEU A 73 -3.64 -5.02 20.81
C LEU A 73 -5.16 -4.87 20.98
N GLU A 74 -5.58 -3.96 21.85
CA GLU A 74 -6.98 -3.66 22.15
C GLU A 74 -7.71 -3.12 20.91
N ASP A 75 -7.12 -2.15 20.20
CA ASP A 75 -7.70 -1.62 18.96
C ASP A 75 -7.78 -2.67 17.84
N SER A 76 -6.77 -3.54 17.77
CA SER A 76 -6.71 -4.62 16.79
C SER A 76 -7.79 -5.66 17.06
N VAL A 77 -7.94 -6.10 18.31
CA VAL A 77 -8.99 -7.05 18.73
C VAL A 77 -10.39 -6.45 18.56
N ALA A 78 -10.58 -5.17 18.93
CA ALA A 78 -11.85 -4.47 18.80
C ALA A 78 -12.34 -4.41 17.33
N LYS A 79 -11.41 -4.34 16.37
CA LYS A 79 -11.73 -4.40 14.93
C LYS A 79 -11.84 -5.84 14.42
N PHE A 80 -11.00 -6.75 14.91
CA PHE A 80 -10.99 -8.15 14.48
C PHE A 80 -12.28 -8.89 14.85
N LEU A 81 -12.70 -8.81 16.11
CA LEU A 81 -13.84 -9.57 16.62
C LEU A 81 -15.12 -9.39 15.79
N PRO A 82 -15.62 -8.17 15.50
CA PRO A 82 -16.83 -8.00 14.68
C PRO A 82 -16.66 -8.49 13.23
N THR A 83 -15.44 -8.55 12.69
CA THR A 83 -15.19 -9.11 11.35
C THR A 83 -15.17 -10.62 11.33
N ALA A 84 -14.76 -11.26 12.44
CA ALA A 84 -14.66 -12.71 12.56
C ALA A 84 -15.96 -13.36 13.04
N LEU A 85 -16.76 -12.67 13.87
CA LEU A 85 -18.03 -13.20 14.40
C LEU A 85 -19.00 -13.76 13.34
N PRO A 86 -19.19 -13.14 12.17
CA PRO A 86 -20.09 -13.67 11.14
C PRO A 86 -19.60 -14.96 10.47
N LEU A 87 -18.33 -15.34 10.67
CA LEU A 87 -17.74 -16.54 10.09
C LEU A 87 -17.89 -17.78 11.00
N ALA A 88 -18.30 -17.59 12.26
CA ALA A 88 -18.53 -18.70 13.18
C ALA A 88 -19.76 -19.52 12.75
N GLU A 89 -19.60 -20.84 12.66
CA GLU A 89 -20.64 -21.76 12.18
C GLU A 89 -21.57 -22.24 13.31
N SER A 90 -21.13 -22.13 14.56
CA SER A 90 -21.87 -22.55 15.75
C SER A 90 -21.87 -21.48 16.85
N GLU A 91 -22.85 -21.55 17.74
CA GLU A 91 -22.92 -20.64 18.89
C GLU A 91 -21.77 -20.92 19.88
N GLU A 92 -21.33 -22.18 20.00
CA GLU A 92 -20.18 -22.57 20.80
C GLU A 92 -18.89 -21.93 20.27
N GLU A 93 -18.66 -21.98 18.96
CA GLU A 93 -17.50 -21.35 18.31
C GLU A 93 -17.54 -19.82 18.48
N ARG A 94 -18.73 -19.21 18.33
CA ARG A 94 -18.92 -17.79 18.54
C ARG A 94 -18.54 -17.36 19.96
N GLN A 95 -18.98 -18.11 20.98
CA GLN A 95 -18.63 -17.81 22.37
C GLN A 95 -17.15 -18.04 22.66
N GLU A 96 -16.55 -19.09 22.09
CA GLU A 96 -15.12 -19.35 22.22
C GLU A 96 -14.29 -18.22 21.59
N LEU A 97 -14.67 -17.74 20.42
CA LEU A 97 -13.99 -16.62 19.75
C LEU A 97 -14.00 -15.34 20.60
N ILE A 98 -15.14 -15.01 21.21
CA ILE A 98 -15.25 -13.86 22.13
C ILE A 98 -14.29 -14.05 23.31
N ARG A 99 -14.35 -15.23 23.96
CA ARG A 99 -13.50 -15.55 25.12
C ARG A 99 -12.01 -15.47 24.80
N VAL A 100 -11.59 -15.99 23.63
CA VAL A 100 -10.19 -15.93 23.18
C VAL A 100 -9.78 -14.49 22.93
N CYS A 101 -10.62 -13.69 22.28
CA CYS A 101 -10.35 -12.27 22.02
C CYS A 101 -10.21 -11.46 23.32
N GLU A 102 -10.94 -11.79 24.37
CA GLU A 102 -10.82 -11.14 25.69
C GLU A 102 -9.45 -11.39 26.35
N VAL A 103 -8.90 -12.61 26.24
CA VAL A 103 -7.62 -12.98 26.88
C VAL A 103 -6.38 -12.73 26.01
N PHE A 104 -6.57 -12.57 24.70
CA PHE A 104 -5.48 -12.44 23.73
C PHE A 104 -4.53 -11.26 24.00
N PRO A 105 -5.00 -10.04 24.36
CA PRO A 105 -4.10 -8.91 24.63
C PRO A 105 -3.06 -9.20 25.73
N ASP A 106 -3.46 -9.92 26.77
CA ASP A 106 -2.56 -10.30 27.86
C ASP A 106 -1.51 -11.34 27.42
N GLN A 107 -1.93 -12.31 26.60
CA GLN A 107 -1.06 -13.35 26.07
C GLN A 107 -0.07 -12.80 25.03
N ALA A 108 -0.52 -11.85 24.20
CA ALA A 108 0.26 -11.27 23.11
C ALA A 108 1.15 -10.10 23.53
N ARG A 109 1.11 -9.69 24.82
CA ARG A 109 1.86 -8.53 25.34
C ARG A 109 3.34 -8.54 25.00
N GLU A 110 3.99 -9.69 25.13
CA GLU A 110 5.42 -9.84 24.80
C GLU A 110 5.68 -9.74 23.29
N LEU A 111 4.79 -10.28 22.47
CA LEU A 111 4.88 -10.17 21.01
C LEU A 111 4.70 -8.72 20.55
N GLN A 112 3.73 -8.00 21.14
CA GLN A 112 3.51 -6.58 20.87
C GLN A 112 4.75 -5.74 21.23
N LYS A 113 5.38 -6.01 22.39
CA LYS A 113 6.63 -5.33 22.76
C LYS A 113 7.73 -5.54 21.73
N ARG A 114 7.91 -6.77 21.25
CA ARG A 114 8.90 -7.07 20.19
C ARG A 114 8.55 -6.40 18.88
N LEU A 115 7.28 -6.27 18.55
CA LEU A 115 6.83 -5.59 17.34
C LEU A 115 7.09 -4.07 17.40
N VAL A 116 6.84 -3.44 18.55
CA VAL A 116 7.18 -2.02 18.78
C VAL A 116 8.69 -1.83 18.74
N ALA A 117 9.46 -2.68 19.43
CA ALA A 117 10.92 -2.62 19.37
C ALA A 117 11.46 -2.77 17.93
N ARG A 118 10.83 -3.61 17.11
CA ARG A 118 11.16 -3.73 15.67
C ARG A 118 10.89 -2.44 14.90
N GLN A 119 9.77 -1.76 15.17
CA GLN A 119 9.46 -0.48 14.55
C GLN A 119 10.50 0.59 14.91
N GLU A 120 11.01 0.56 16.13
CA GLU A 120 12.02 1.50 16.65
C GLU A 120 13.46 1.15 16.25
N ASP A 121 13.70 -0.03 15.67
CA ASP A 121 15.02 -0.48 15.21
C ASP A 121 15.56 0.45 14.11
N GLU A 122 16.87 0.74 14.16
CA GLU A 122 17.56 1.58 13.17
C GLU A 122 17.37 1.04 11.75
N GLU A 123 17.32 -0.29 11.57
CA GLU A 123 17.07 -0.92 10.28
C GLU A 123 15.70 -0.56 9.66
N ASN A 124 14.74 -0.11 10.47
CA ASN A 124 13.39 0.28 10.04
C ASN A 124 13.13 1.79 10.15
N SER A 125 14.12 2.58 10.55
CA SER A 125 13.98 4.04 10.75
C SER A 125 13.54 4.81 9.51
N GLU A 126 13.88 4.32 8.31
CA GLU A 126 13.54 4.93 7.01
C GLU A 126 12.47 4.13 6.23
N THR A 127 11.78 3.17 6.86
CA THR A 127 10.76 2.38 6.17
C THR A 127 9.66 1.85 7.10
N SER A 128 8.71 1.10 6.54
CA SER A 128 7.71 0.40 7.34
C SER A 128 8.27 -0.89 7.95
N TRP A 129 8.00 -1.10 9.24
CA TRP A 129 8.32 -2.35 9.98
C TRP A 129 7.75 -3.62 9.30
N LEU A 130 6.68 -3.44 8.51
CA LEU A 130 5.96 -4.51 7.82
C LEU A 130 6.49 -4.79 6.40
N SER A 131 7.16 -3.83 5.75
CA SER A 131 7.50 -3.90 4.32
C SER A 131 8.24 -5.18 3.93
N LEU A 132 9.32 -5.50 4.65
CA LEU A 132 10.12 -6.70 4.41
C LEU A 132 9.31 -7.98 4.63
N TRP A 133 8.55 -8.05 5.72
CA TRP A 133 7.73 -9.22 6.04
C TRP A 133 6.63 -9.44 5.01
N TRP A 134 5.98 -8.37 4.54
CA TRP A 134 4.95 -8.47 3.52
C TRP A 134 5.51 -8.98 2.20
N ASN A 135 6.65 -8.45 1.74
CA ASN A 135 7.30 -8.93 0.53
C ASN A 135 7.74 -10.39 0.65
N GLN A 136 8.34 -10.77 1.77
CA GLN A 136 8.82 -12.14 1.97
C GLN A 136 7.67 -13.14 2.14
N LEU A 137 6.81 -12.93 3.12
CA LEU A 137 5.77 -13.90 3.51
C LEU A 137 4.56 -13.86 2.58
N GLY A 138 4.22 -12.68 2.06
CA GLY A 138 3.06 -12.47 1.19
C GLY A 138 3.29 -12.79 -0.28
N TYR A 139 4.55 -12.83 -0.74
CA TYR A 139 4.87 -13.06 -2.16
C TYR A 139 6.06 -13.99 -2.36
N LEU A 140 7.25 -13.62 -1.89
CA LEU A 140 8.50 -14.26 -2.33
C LEU A 140 8.70 -15.69 -1.79
N GLN A 141 8.10 -16.03 -0.65
CA GLN A 141 8.16 -17.38 -0.08
C GLN A 141 7.00 -18.28 -0.52
N LEU A 142 5.92 -17.72 -1.09
CA LEU A 142 4.82 -18.50 -1.61
C LEU A 142 5.27 -19.32 -2.82
N ARG A 143 4.88 -20.60 -2.87
CA ARG A 143 5.29 -21.55 -3.90
C ARG A 143 4.22 -21.81 -4.97
N ASP A 144 3.08 -21.15 -4.84
CA ASP A 144 1.97 -21.29 -5.77
C ASP A 144 2.25 -20.60 -7.11
N PRO A 145 1.68 -21.09 -8.23
CA PRO A 145 1.88 -20.45 -9.53
C PRO A 145 1.44 -18.99 -9.55
N VAL A 146 2.37 -18.10 -9.89
CA VAL A 146 2.16 -16.65 -9.91
C VAL A 146 1.08 -16.23 -10.92
N VAL A 147 1.00 -16.93 -12.06
CA VAL A 147 0.15 -16.59 -13.20
C VAL A 147 -1.34 -16.48 -12.82
N PHE A 148 -1.83 -17.40 -11.99
CA PHE A 148 -3.25 -17.45 -11.63
C PHE A 148 -3.55 -16.82 -10.27
N ASN A 149 -2.63 -16.97 -9.31
CA ASN A 149 -2.92 -16.67 -7.92
C ASN A 149 -2.53 -15.26 -7.49
N ILE A 150 -1.64 -14.59 -8.24
CA ILE A 150 -1.02 -13.32 -7.80
C ILE A 150 -1.12 -12.24 -8.89
N SER A 151 -0.80 -12.58 -10.14
CA SER A 151 -0.74 -11.60 -11.23
C SER A 151 -2.13 -11.08 -11.59
N TYR A 152 -2.33 -9.77 -11.52
CA TYR A 152 -3.51 -9.07 -12.03
C TYR A 152 -3.27 -8.59 -13.47
N PHE A 153 -4.36 -8.32 -14.20
CA PHE A 153 -4.29 -7.75 -15.56
C PHE A 153 -5.22 -6.55 -15.69
N PHE A 154 -4.84 -5.63 -16.58
CA PHE A 154 -5.68 -4.52 -17.02
C PHE A 154 -5.95 -4.65 -18.51
N GLN A 155 -7.19 -4.42 -18.93
CA GLN A 155 -7.54 -4.26 -20.33
C GLN A 155 -7.70 -2.77 -20.63
N LEU A 156 -6.95 -2.29 -21.60
CA LEU A 156 -7.04 -0.92 -22.11
C LEU A 156 -7.91 -0.91 -23.37
N PRO A 157 -8.63 0.19 -23.65
CA PRO A 157 -9.38 0.31 -24.90
C PRO A 157 -8.44 0.26 -26.10
N ASP A 158 -8.91 -0.32 -27.19
CA ASP A 158 -8.23 -0.23 -28.48
C ASP A 158 -8.30 1.22 -29.00
N ASP A 159 -7.24 1.64 -29.71
CA ASP A 159 -7.10 2.99 -30.30
C ASP A 159 -8.15 3.32 -31.38
#